data_AF-A0A5C9CKN8-F1
#
_entry.id   AF-A0A5C9CKN8-F1
#
_cell.length_a   1.000
_cell.length_b   1.000
_cell.length_c   1.000
_cell.angle_alpha   90.00
_cell.angle_beta   90.00
_cell.angle_gamma   90.00
#
_symmetry.space_group_name_H-M   'P 1'
#
loop_
_entity.id
_entity.type
_entity.pdbx_description
1 polymer ?
#
loop_
_entity_poly.entity_id
_entity_poly.type
_entity_poly.pdbx_seq_one_letter_code
_entity_poly.pdbx_strand_id
1 'polypeptide(L)' 'MNHSTPPASRRTLSTREDLAATDMVQMWRVATGAVRIDSAHSGEPSRFMRLALPGDVIGVEKWAGTDDTVNVRHWS' A
#
# COMPACT_ATOMS: atom_id res chain seq x y z
N MET A 1 20.46 -15.90 21.46
CA MET A 1 20.42 -15.60 20.01
C MET A 1 19.67 -14.28 19.86
N ASN A 2 20.36 -13.20 19.50
CA ASN A 2 19.72 -11.90 19.31
C ASN A 2 19.10 -11.88 17.91
N HIS A 3 17.77 -11.98 17.85
CA HIS A 3 17.04 -11.73 16.61
C HIS A 3 17.06 -10.22 16.37
N SER A 4 18.09 -9.74 15.66
CA SER A 4 18.08 -8.41 15.08
C SER A 4 16.95 -8.38 14.06
N THR A 5 15.78 -7.88 14.44
CA THR A 5 14.68 -7.62 13.49
C THR A 5 15.25 -6.72 12.40
N PRO A 6 15.16 -7.12 11.11
CA PRO A 6 15.62 -6.26 10.03
C PRO A 6 14.93 -4.90 10.15
N PRO A 7 15.65 -3.79 9.92
CA PRO A 7 15.05 -2.47 10.03
C PRO A 7 13.83 -2.40 9.10
N ALA A 8 12.70 -1.97 9.64
CA ALA A 8 11.48 -1.84 8.87
C ALA A 8 11.74 -0.92 7.66
N SER A 9 11.54 -1.43 6.45
CA SER A 9 11.66 -0.64 5.23
C SER A 9 10.75 0.58 5.34
N ARG A 10 11.33 1.78 5.16
CA ARG A 10 10.59 3.04 5.19
C ARG A 10 10.53 3.59 3.78
N ARG A 11 9.34 3.95 3.32
CA ARG A 11 9.11 4.57 2.02
C ARG A 11 8.34 5.87 2.18
N THR A 12 8.81 6.90 1.50
CA THR A 12 8.12 8.19 1.36
C THR A 12 7.61 8.26 -0.06
N LEU A 13 6.34 8.58 -0.22
CA LEU A 13 5.72 8.80 -1.52
C LEU A 13 5.46 10.29 -1.70
N SER A 14 5.77 10.80 -2.89
CA SER A 14 5.37 12.14 -3.29
C SER A 14 3.87 12.18 -3.56
N THR A 15 3.28 13.38 -3.53
CA THR A 15 1.88 13.56 -3.92
C THR A 15 1.64 13.01 -5.32
N ARG A 16 0.62 12.15 -5.44
CA ARG A 16 0.25 11.41 -6.64
C ARG A 16 1.23 10.32 -7.11
N GLU A 17 2.28 10.05 -6.36
CA GLU A 17 3.15 8.90 -6.63
C GLU A 17 2.41 7.60 -6.28
N ASP A 18 2.51 6.64 -7.20
CA ASP A 18 1.94 5.31 -7.06
C ASP A 18 2.96 4.37 -6.39
N LEU A 19 2.56 3.57 -5.39
CA LEU A 19 3.43 2.53 -4.82
C LEU A 19 3.62 1.41 -5.85
N ALA A 20 4.86 1.07 -6.18
CA ALA A 20 5.11 0.08 -7.22
C ALA A 20 4.69 -1.34 -6.77
N ALA A 21 4.28 -2.18 -7.72
CA ALA A 21 3.84 -3.55 -7.45
C ALA A 21 4.93 -4.41 -6.76
N THR A 22 6.21 -4.09 -6.99
CA THR A 22 7.36 -4.72 -6.31
C THR A 22 7.42 -4.40 -4.83
N ASP A 23 6.92 -3.23 -4.41
CA ASP A 23 6.85 -2.85 -3.00
C ASP A 23 5.62 -3.46 -2.31
N MET A 24 4.62 -3.87 -3.08
CA MET A 24 3.38 -4.52 -2.59
C MET A 24 3.57 -6.00 -2.20
N VAL A 25 4.80 -6.51 -2.17
CA VAL A 25 5.10 -7.86 -1.64
C VAL A 25 5.15 -7.91 -0.11
N GLN A 26 5.16 -6.75 0.55
CA GLN A 26 5.17 -6.61 1.99
C GLN A 26 4.01 -5.75 2.47
N MET A 27 3.68 -5.88 3.75
CA MET A 27 2.70 -5.01 4.40
C MET A 27 3.31 -3.66 4.71
N TRP A 28 2.49 -2.62 4.59
CA TRP A 28 2.87 -1.26 4.94
C TRP A 28 1.90 -0.70 5.95
N ARG A 29 2.45 0.05 6.91
CA ARG A 29 1.65 0.90 7.80
C ARG A 29 1.79 2.34 7.35
N VAL A 30 0.67 3.02 7.15
CA VAL A 30 0.71 4.46 6.87
C VAL A 30 1.19 5.18 8.13
N ALA A 31 2.35 5.83 8.04
CA ALA A 31 2.92 6.56 9.17
C ALA A 31 2.36 7.99 9.27
N THR A 32 2.17 8.66 8.13
CA THR A 32 1.74 10.06 8.02
C THR A 32 1.02 10.28 6.68
N GLY A 33 0.19 11.33 6.59
CA GLY A 33 -0.52 11.69 5.35
C GLY A 33 -1.70 10.76 5.06
N ALA A 34 -2.09 10.65 3.78
CA ALA A 34 -3.14 9.75 3.33
C ALA A 34 -2.75 9.04 2.04
N VAL A 35 -3.15 7.77 1.94
CA VAL A 35 -2.95 6.93 0.77
C VAL A 35 -4.31 6.61 0.16
N ARG A 36 -4.51 6.95 -1.10
CA ARG A 36 -5.67 6.50 -1.89
C ARG A 36 -5.46 5.08 -2.36
N ILE A 37 -6.45 4.24 -2.16
CA ILE A 37 -6.50 2.86 -2.65
C ILE A 37 -7.56 2.79 -3.74
N ASP A 38 -7.12 2.38 -4.92
CA ASP A 38 -8.01 2.02 -6.01
C ASP A 38 -7.96 0.51 -6.27
N SER A 39 -9.07 -0.07 -6.75
CA SER A 39 -9.14 -1.42 -7.28
C SER A 39 -8.97 -1.40 -8.80
N ALA A 40 -8.07 -2.21 -9.34
CA ALA A 40 -7.93 -2.41 -10.78
C ALA A 40 -7.99 -3.90 -11.11
N HIS A 41 -9.15 -4.35 -11.57
CA HIS A 41 -9.30 -5.70 -12.16
C HIS A 41 -8.75 -5.68 -13.59
N SER A 42 -8.19 -6.81 -14.04
CA SER A 42 -7.59 -6.93 -15.37
C SER A 42 -8.56 -6.49 -16.47
N GLY A 43 -8.16 -5.51 -17.28
CA GLY A 43 -8.95 -4.97 -18.38
C GLY A 43 -10.00 -3.91 -17.98
N GLU A 44 -10.16 -3.61 -16.69
CA GLU A 44 -11.09 -2.59 -16.22
C GLU A 44 -10.39 -1.27 -15.81
N PRO A 45 -11.07 -0.11 -15.96
CA PRO A 45 -10.61 1.13 -15.38
C PRO A 45 -10.47 1.02 -13.85
N SER A 46 -9.42 1.64 -13.32
CA SER A 46 -9.20 1.74 -11.87
C SER A 46 -10.35 2.49 -11.19
N ARG A 47 -10.88 1.94 -10.09
CA ARG A 47 -11.99 2.53 -9.32
C ARG A 47 -11.56 2.85 -7.90
N PHE A 48 -11.95 4.03 -7.42
CA PHE A 48 -11.69 4.44 -6.04
C PHE A 48 -12.41 3.52 -5.05
N MET A 49 -11.65 3.01 -4.08
CA MET A 49 -12.18 2.18 -3.00
C MET A 49 -12.25 2.96 -1.70
N ARG A 50 -11.09 3.43 -1.21
CA ARG A 50 -10.98 4.13 0.07
C ARG A 50 -9.70 4.95 0.20
N LEU A 51 -9.62 5.74 1.26
CA LEU A 51 -8.36 6.26 1.78
C LEU A 51 -7.85 5.37 2.92
N ALA A 52 -6.54 5.22 3.01
CA ALA A 52 -5.84 4.70 4.18
C ALA A 52 -5.17 5.86 4.92
N LEU A 53 -5.38 5.90 6.23
CA LEU A 53 -4.97 6.99 7.12
C LEU A 53 -3.83 6.54 8.04
N PRO A 54 -3.16 7.47 8.76
CA PRO A 54 -2.07 7.11 9.66
C PRO A 54 -2.52 6.07 10.68
N GLY A 55 -1.82 4.95 10.72
CA GLY A 55 -2.16 3.79 11.54
C GLY A 55 -2.66 2.59 10.73
N ASP A 56 -3.29 2.82 9.57
CA ASP A 56 -3.82 1.76 8.72
C ASP A 56 -2.70 0.88 8.15
N VAL A 57 -3.03 -0.40 7.98
CA VAL A 57 -2.18 -1.39 7.31
C VAL A 57 -2.76 -1.70 5.92
N ILE A 58 -1.89 -1.73 4.92
CA ILE A 58 -2.19 -2.01 3.51
C ILE A 58 -1.23 -3.08 2.96
N GLY A 59 -1.56 -3.75 1.85
CA GLY A 59 -0.75 -4.86 1.34
C GLY A 59 -1.08 -6.22 1.98
N VAL A 60 -2.16 -6.29 2.76
CA VAL A 60 -2.61 -7.52 3.44
C VAL A 60 -3.35 -8.46 2.49
N GLU A 61 -3.93 -7.94 1.42
CA GLU A 61 -4.72 -8.67 0.44
C GLU A 61 -3.95 -9.83 -0.22
N LYS A 62 -2.65 -9.65 -0.50
CA LYS A 62 -1.79 -10.73 -0.99
C LYS A 62 -1.54 -11.85 0.03
N TRP A 63 -1.65 -11.53 1.32
CA TRP A 63 -1.48 -12.50 2.41
C TRP A 63 -2.80 -13.17 2.77
N ALA A 64 -3.93 -12.51 2.49
CA ALA A 64 -5.28 -13.04 2.65
C ALA A 64 -5.75 -13.92 1.47
N GLY A 65 -4.97 -14.00 0.39
CA GLY A 65 -5.31 -14.80 -0.80
C GLY A 65 -6.35 -14.14 -1.72
N THR A 66 -6.46 -12.82 -1.71
CA THR A 66 -7.35 -12.04 -2.58
C THR A 66 -6.53 -11.27 -3.63
N ASP A 67 -6.90 -11.44 -4.91
CA ASP A 67 -6.24 -10.85 -6.09
C ASP A 67 -6.54 -9.35 -6.30
N ASP A 68 -6.87 -8.62 -5.23
CA ASP A 68 -7.14 -7.20 -5.35
C ASP A 68 -5.85 -6.41 -5.61
N THR A 69 -5.76 -5.81 -6.79
CA THR A 69 -4.65 -4.92 -7.14
C THR A 69 -4.83 -3.58 -6.44
N VAL A 70 -3.98 -3.28 -5.46
CA VAL A 70 -3.97 -1.99 -4.77
C VAL A 70 -3.08 -1.01 -5.52
N ASN A 71 -3.66 0.12 -5.95
CA ASN A 71 -2.90 1.26 -6.46
C ASN A 71 -2.91 2.37 -5.40
N VAL A 72 -1.73 2.76 -4.91
CA VAL A 72 -1.55 3.64 -3.74
C VAL A 72 -1.17 5.05 -4.19
N ARG A 73 -2.02 6.05 -4.02
CA ARG A 73 -1.71 7.44 -4.45
C ARG A 73 -1.79 8.46 -3.31
N HIS A 74 -0.73 9.23 -3.05
CA HIS A 74 -0.70 10.23 -1.96
C HIS A 74 -1.53 11.48 -2.30
N TRP A 75 -2.37 11.96 -1.38
CA TRP A 75 -3.14 13.22 -1.50
C TRP A 75 -2.80 14.17 -0.35
N SER A 76 -2.56 15.44 -0.69
CA SER A 76 -2.38 16.57 0.25
C SER A 76 -3.66 17.35 0.40
#